data_AF-A0A8T2CZH4-F1
#
_entry.id   AF-A0A8T2CZH4-F1
#
_cell.length_a   1.000
_cell.length_b   1.000
_cell.length_c   1.000
_cell.angle_alpha   90.00
_cell.angle_beta   90.00
_cell.angle_gamma   90.00
#
_symmetry.space_group_name_H-M   'P 1'
#
loop_
_entity.id
_entity.type
_entity.pdbx_description
1 polymer ?
#
loop_
_entity_poly.entity_id
_entity_poly.type
_entity_poly.pdbx_seq_one_letter_code
_entity_poly.pdbx_strand_id
1 'polypeptide(L)'
;MSGNNNNPQKPQGSAPLPFGNPGMASASVPGNQGFAQSHMAANFQAQFQFSQAQALAHAQAQSKVQAQLQAQLQAQGMTMNQAQGSPGIGGLGPSSPSLTTPGSLNMKRFQQKPPMRPPGAPASNNTISPMRTMELTPAARKKKQKLPEKSLQERVAAILPESALYTQLLEFESRVDAALTRKKVDIQEALKNPPCIQKTLRIYVFNSFANQNNTIPGNPNADPPTWTLKIIGRILEDGVDPDQPGFVQKANPLHPKFSSFFKRVTVSLDQRLYPENPLIIWENARSPAPQEGFEIKRKGNQEFAASIRLEMNYVPEKFKLSTALMDVLGIEVETRPRIIAAIWHYVKARKLQNPNDPSFFNCDAALQKVFGEEKLKFTMVSQKISHHLSPPPPIHLEHKIKLSGNNPAVSACYDVLVDVPFPIQRDLNNLLANAEKNKEIEACDEAICAAIRKIHEHRRRRAFFLGFSQSPVEFINALIESQSKDLKVVAGEASRNAERERRSDFFNQPWVEDAVIRYLNRRPAAGNDGPGSW
;
A
#
# COMPACT_ATOMS: atom_id res chain seq x y z
N MET A 1 1.56 -61.52 -29.92
CA MET A 1 1.85 -62.90 -30.39
C MET A 1 3.00 -63.45 -29.55
N SER A 2 3.12 -64.79 -29.43
CA SER A 2 4.17 -65.51 -28.70
C SER A 2 5.56 -65.32 -29.35
N GLY A 3 6.71 -65.65 -28.74
CA GLY A 3 7.06 -66.24 -27.42
C GLY A 3 8.51 -65.82 -27.02
N ASN A 4 9.37 -66.58 -26.31
CA ASN A 4 9.28 -67.95 -25.76
C ASN A 4 10.41 -68.22 -24.70
N ASN A 5 10.31 -69.33 -23.94
CA ASN A 5 11.36 -70.09 -23.19
C ASN A 5 12.07 -69.58 -21.89
N ASN A 6 11.81 -70.33 -20.81
CA ASN A 6 12.75 -71.04 -19.87
C ASN A 6 13.84 -70.35 -18.98
N ASN A 7 13.49 -70.15 -17.70
CA ASN A 7 14.03 -70.81 -16.46
C ASN A 7 15.54 -70.63 -16.02
N PRO A 8 16.04 -71.11 -14.83
CA PRO A 8 16.41 -70.16 -13.75
C PRO A 8 17.71 -70.43 -12.92
N GLN A 9 17.92 -69.60 -11.86
CA GLN A 9 18.73 -69.79 -10.60
C GLN A 9 20.26 -69.44 -10.50
N LYS A 10 20.56 -68.41 -9.65
CA LYS A 10 21.51 -68.25 -8.48
C LYS A 10 22.65 -69.29 -8.16
N PRO A 11 23.65 -69.05 -7.24
CA PRO A 11 24.14 -67.82 -6.51
C PRO A 11 25.70 -67.72 -6.19
N GLN A 12 26.12 -66.78 -5.29
CA GLN A 12 27.37 -66.71 -4.44
C GLN A 12 28.75 -66.43 -5.11
N GLY A 13 29.82 -65.87 -4.48
CA GLY A 13 30.18 -65.35 -3.12
C GLY A 13 31.25 -64.21 -3.22
N SER A 14 32.16 -63.81 -2.28
CA SER A 14 32.53 -64.14 -0.87
C SER A 14 33.28 -62.96 -0.14
N ALA A 15 34.39 -63.14 0.62
CA ALA A 15 35.14 -62.10 1.42
C ALA A 15 36.64 -62.48 1.70
N PRO A 16 37.54 -61.63 2.32
CA PRO A 16 37.78 -61.64 3.80
C PRO A 16 38.33 -60.31 4.48
N LEU A 17 38.89 -60.38 5.73
CA LEU A 17 39.20 -59.31 6.75
C LEU A 17 40.75 -59.16 7.03
N PRO A 18 41.40 -58.77 8.20
CA PRO A 18 41.02 -58.35 9.61
C PRO A 18 41.94 -57.33 10.44
N PHE A 19 41.61 -57.08 11.75
CA PHE A 19 42.40 -56.54 12.94
C PHE A 19 42.89 -55.05 13.03
N GLY A 20 43.15 -54.40 14.21
CA GLY A 20 43.21 -54.79 15.66
C GLY A 20 43.17 -53.60 16.71
N ASN A 21 43.46 -53.81 18.02
CA ASN A 21 43.18 -52.94 19.23
C ASN A 21 44.43 -52.80 20.20
N PRO A 22 44.53 -52.19 21.44
CA PRO A 22 43.57 -51.72 22.51
C PRO A 22 43.93 -50.37 23.27
N GLY A 23 43.62 -50.19 24.59
CA GLY A 23 43.92 -48.98 25.44
C GLY A 23 43.84 -49.12 27.00
N MET A 24 44.00 -48.03 27.79
CA MET A 24 43.96 -47.89 29.31
C MET A 24 43.63 -46.41 29.72
N ALA A 25 42.85 -46.03 30.77
CA ALA A 25 43.00 -46.05 32.26
C ALA A 25 44.00 -45.00 32.86
N SER A 26 43.80 -44.28 34.00
CA SER A 26 42.66 -44.01 34.94
C SER A 26 42.99 -42.92 36.03
N ALA A 27 41.96 -42.37 36.74
CA ALA A 27 41.97 -41.69 38.08
C ALA A 27 42.64 -40.28 38.28
N SER A 28 42.44 -39.47 39.37
CA SER A 28 41.26 -39.15 40.25
C SER A 28 41.52 -38.01 41.32
N VAL A 29 40.57 -37.05 41.53
CA VAL A 29 40.09 -36.35 42.79
C VAL A 29 41.10 -35.64 43.78
N PRO A 30 40.78 -34.53 44.54
CA PRO A 30 39.63 -33.58 44.60
C PRO A 30 40.03 -32.09 44.27
N GLY A 31 39.20 -31.03 44.32
CA GLY A 31 37.72 -30.87 44.49
C GLY A 31 37.32 -29.62 45.34
N ASN A 32 36.25 -28.89 44.99
CA ASN A 32 35.41 -28.06 45.92
C ASN A 32 34.07 -27.58 45.28
N GLN A 33 33.12 -27.15 46.14
CA GLN A 33 31.80 -26.46 45.98
C GLN A 33 31.46 -25.75 44.63
N GLY A 34 30.18 -25.61 44.20
CA GLY A 34 28.89 -26.10 44.71
C GLY A 34 27.64 -25.43 44.06
N PHE A 35 26.56 -26.19 43.84
CA PHE A 35 25.16 -25.82 43.52
C PHE A 35 24.81 -24.69 42.51
N ALA A 36 24.14 -25.04 41.39
CA ALA A 36 22.78 -24.57 40.99
C ALA A 36 22.47 -24.67 39.46
N GLN A 37 22.16 -25.86 38.91
CA GLN A 37 21.83 -25.97 37.45
C GLN A 37 20.89 -27.11 37.01
N SER A 38 19.82 -27.41 37.76
CA SER A 38 18.85 -28.48 37.40
C SER A 38 17.44 -27.99 36.97
N HIS A 39 17.01 -26.80 37.36
CA HIS A 39 15.60 -26.38 37.21
C HIS A 39 15.21 -25.77 35.84
N MET A 40 16.16 -25.39 34.98
CA MET A 40 15.81 -24.73 33.70
C MET A 40 15.36 -25.69 32.59
N ALA A 41 15.82 -26.95 32.58
CA ALA A 41 15.57 -27.88 31.48
C ALA A 41 14.09 -28.32 31.39
N ALA A 42 13.46 -28.63 32.52
CA ALA A 42 12.08 -29.13 32.56
C ALA A 42 11.05 -28.10 32.06
N ASN A 43 11.22 -26.82 32.41
CA ASN A 43 10.34 -25.74 31.95
C ASN A 43 10.33 -25.60 30.42
N PHE A 44 11.48 -25.79 29.77
CA PHE A 44 11.61 -25.55 28.33
C PHE A 44 10.86 -26.59 27.49
N GLN A 45 10.83 -27.86 27.91
CA GLN A 45 10.05 -28.90 27.24
C GLN A 45 8.54 -28.70 27.42
N ALA A 46 8.09 -28.38 28.64
CA ALA A 46 6.67 -28.12 28.91
C ALA A 46 6.12 -26.95 28.07
N GLN A 47 6.90 -25.87 27.94
CA GLN A 47 6.54 -24.68 27.17
C GLN A 47 6.47 -24.95 25.65
N PHE A 48 7.26 -25.91 25.14
CA PHE A 48 7.22 -26.32 23.73
C PHE A 48 6.00 -27.21 23.40
N GLN A 49 5.58 -28.07 24.33
CA GLN A 49 4.44 -28.96 24.10
C GLN A 49 3.10 -28.20 24.12
N PHE A 50 2.99 -27.16 24.96
CA PHE A 50 1.79 -26.31 25.05
C PHE A 50 1.55 -25.46 23.78
N SER A 51 2.62 -24.96 23.14
CA SER A 51 2.50 -24.12 21.94
C SER A 51 2.05 -24.92 20.71
N GLN A 52 2.48 -26.17 20.57
CA GLN A 52 2.03 -27.07 19.50
C GLN A 52 0.53 -27.41 19.62
N ALA A 53 0.04 -27.62 20.84
CA ALA A 53 -1.39 -27.84 21.10
C ALA A 53 -2.24 -26.61 20.73
N GLN A 54 -1.79 -25.40 21.09
CA GLN A 54 -2.46 -24.15 20.69
C GLN A 54 -2.45 -23.94 19.17
N ALA A 55 -1.35 -24.24 18.48
CA ALA A 55 -1.26 -24.12 17.02
C ALA A 55 -2.26 -25.02 16.29
N LEU A 56 -2.40 -26.28 16.73
CA LEU A 56 -3.38 -27.23 16.17
C LEU A 56 -4.83 -26.79 16.43
N ALA A 57 -5.13 -26.29 17.63
CA ALA A 57 -6.44 -25.75 17.96
C ALA A 57 -6.79 -24.52 17.09
N HIS A 58 -5.83 -23.62 16.86
CA HIS A 58 -6.04 -22.43 16.04
C HIS A 58 -6.28 -22.76 14.56
N ALA A 59 -5.57 -23.77 14.03
CA ALA A 59 -5.77 -24.25 12.66
C ALA A 59 -7.16 -24.89 12.46
N GLN A 60 -7.63 -25.70 13.42
CA GLN A 60 -8.98 -26.28 13.38
C GLN A 60 -10.09 -25.24 13.56
N ALA A 61 -9.84 -24.14 14.29
CA ALA A 61 -10.78 -23.03 14.38
C ALA A 61 -10.89 -22.27 13.05
N GLN A 62 -9.75 -21.99 12.39
CA GLN A 62 -9.72 -21.28 11.11
C GLN A 62 -10.40 -22.07 9.98
N SER A 63 -10.17 -23.39 9.87
CA SER A 63 -10.80 -24.20 8.83
C SER A 63 -12.33 -24.27 8.95
N LYS A 64 -12.86 -24.33 10.19
CA LYS A 64 -14.31 -24.29 10.44
C LYS A 64 -14.94 -22.95 10.03
N VAL A 65 -14.31 -21.82 10.38
CA VAL A 65 -14.78 -20.48 9.98
C VAL A 65 -14.76 -20.33 8.46
N GLN A 66 -13.70 -20.80 7.80
CA GLN A 66 -13.57 -20.71 6.35
C GLN A 66 -14.61 -21.58 5.61
N ALA A 67 -14.88 -22.79 6.09
CA ALA A 67 -15.94 -23.65 5.54
C ALA A 67 -17.35 -23.05 5.74
N GLN A 68 -17.63 -22.46 6.90
CA GLN A 68 -18.92 -21.84 7.19
C GLN A 68 -19.17 -20.60 6.32
N LEU A 69 -18.15 -19.78 6.07
CA LEU A 69 -18.22 -18.64 5.16
C LEU A 69 -18.48 -19.09 3.70
N GLN A 70 -17.82 -20.17 3.26
CA GLN A 70 -17.99 -20.71 1.91
C GLN A 70 -19.41 -21.28 1.69
N ALA A 71 -19.98 -21.95 2.69
CA ALA A 71 -21.36 -22.43 2.65
C ALA A 71 -22.38 -21.27 2.57
N GLN A 72 -22.15 -20.19 3.32
CA GLN A 72 -23.05 -19.03 3.32
C GLN A 72 -23.04 -18.26 1.99
N LEU A 73 -21.89 -18.20 1.31
CA LEU A 73 -21.78 -17.64 -0.04
C LEU A 73 -22.51 -18.49 -1.09
N GLN A 74 -22.49 -19.82 -0.98
CA GLN A 74 -23.25 -20.70 -1.88
C GLN A 74 -24.78 -20.58 -1.67
N ALA A 75 -25.24 -20.39 -0.43
CA ALA A 75 -26.66 -20.21 -0.13
C ALA A 75 -27.25 -18.93 -0.78
N GLN A 76 -26.52 -17.81 -0.78
CA GLN A 76 -26.97 -16.57 -1.45
C GLN A 76 -26.91 -16.64 -2.98
N GLY A 77 -26.18 -17.60 -3.57
CA GLY A 77 -26.11 -17.78 -5.02
C GLY A 77 -27.40 -18.33 -5.66
N MET A 78 -28.27 -18.99 -4.90
CA MET A 78 -29.47 -19.64 -5.44
C MET A 78 -30.72 -18.75 -5.49
N THR A 79 -30.77 -17.67 -4.70
CA THR A 79 -31.97 -16.81 -4.54
C THR A 79 -32.10 -15.70 -5.59
N MET A 80 -31.22 -15.63 -6.59
CA MET A 80 -31.11 -14.50 -7.53
C MET A 80 -31.23 -14.92 -9.00
N ASN A 81 -32.05 -15.94 -9.30
CA ASN A 81 -32.13 -16.51 -10.65
C ASN A 81 -33.53 -17.03 -11.07
N GLN A 82 -34.62 -16.49 -10.51
CA GLN A 82 -35.98 -16.94 -10.84
C GLN A 82 -37.03 -15.81 -10.79
N ALA A 83 -36.86 -14.77 -11.62
CA ALA A 83 -37.87 -13.70 -11.79
C ALA A 83 -37.73 -12.92 -13.13
N GLN A 84 -37.98 -13.54 -14.28
CA GLN A 84 -38.24 -12.81 -15.54
C GLN A 84 -39.12 -13.64 -16.50
N GLY A 85 -40.33 -13.15 -16.77
CA GLY A 85 -41.32 -13.78 -17.66
C GLY A 85 -42.72 -13.18 -17.48
N SER A 86 -43.18 -12.42 -18.48
CA SER A 86 -44.49 -11.73 -18.53
C SER A 86 -45.50 -12.51 -19.40
N PRO A 87 -46.73 -12.02 -19.71
CA PRO A 87 -47.60 -11.00 -19.06
C PRO A 87 -49.06 -11.50 -18.82
N GLY A 88 -49.95 -10.73 -18.17
CA GLY A 88 -51.39 -11.05 -18.18
C GLY A 88 -52.37 -10.21 -17.33
N ILE A 89 -53.10 -9.30 -17.98
CA ILE A 89 -54.50 -8.84 -17.79
C ILE A 89 -55.24 -9.15 -16.46
N GLY A 90 -55.86 -8.12 -15.83
CA GLY A 90 -57.27 -8.23 -15.39
C GLY A 90 -57.71 -7.76 -13.99
N GLY A 91 -58.32 -6.56 -13.91
CA GLY A 91 -59.66 -6.39 -13.28
C GLY A 91 -59.82 -6.15 -11.76
N LEU A 92 -60.56 -5.07 -11.45
CA LEU A 92 -61.49 -4.87 -10.30
C LEU A 92 -60.92 -4.64 -8.87
N GLY A 93 -61.57 -3.72 -8.15
CA GLY A 93 -61.56 -3.58 -6.67
C GLY A 93 -62.86 -4.14 -6.06
N PRO A 94 -63.38 -3.65 -4.91
CA PRO A 94 -63.06 -2.42 -4.15
C PRO A 94 -62.33 -2.80 -2.81
N SER A 95 -62.39 -2.19 -1.61
CA SER A 95 -63.24 -1.15 -0.98
C SER A 95 -62.53 -0.42 0.17
N SER A 96 -63.07 0.74 0.59
CA SER A 96 -62.82 1.37 1.91
C SER A 96 -64.01 1.14 2.86
N PRO A 97 -63.88 1.46 4.16
CA PRO A 97 -64.49 2.72 4.61
C PRO A 97 -63.63 3.52 5.63
N SER A 98 -64.08 4.75 5.96
CA SER A 98 -63.38 5.72 6.81
C SER A 98 -64.28 6.30 7.92
N LEU A 99 -63.70 6.58 9.09
CA LEU A 99 -64.26 7.38 10.22
C LEU A 99 -63.07 7.95 11.03
N THR A 100 -62.99 9.15 11.61
CA THR A 100 -63.59 10.50 11.47
C THR A 100 -62.76 11.43 12.40
N THR A 101 -62.80 12.74 12.18
CA THR A 101 -62.04 13.84 12.87
C THR A 101 -62.73 14.32 14.19
N PRO A 102 -62.30 15.39 14.94
CA PRO A 102 -61.30 16.48 14.68
C PRO A 102 -60.25 16.74 15.81
N GLY A 103 -59.07 17.32 15.54
CA GLY A 103 -58.77 18.78 15.41
C GLY A 103 -57.45 19.10 16.18
N SER A 104 -56.72 20.21 16.04
CA SER A 104 -56.88 21.46 15.26
C SER A 104 -55.52 22.12 14.94
N LEU A 105 -55.41 22.72 13.74
CA LEU A 105 -54.53 23.84 13.29
C LEU A 105 -53.10 24.05 13.85
N ASN A 106 -52.08 24.04 12.94
CA ASN A 106 -51.52 25.29 12.40
C ASN A 106 -50.67 25.10 11.11
N MET A 107 -50.40 26.17 10.34
CA MET A 107 -49.77 26.12 8.99
C MET A 107 -48.58 27.09 8.77
N LYS A 108 -47.65 26.68 7.88
CA LYS A 108 -46.94 27.48 6.82
C LYS A 108 -45.88 26.58 6.12
N ARG A 109 -46.18 25.93 4.99
CA ARG A 109 -46.16 26.39 3.57
C ARG A 109 -44.76 26.76 3.02
N PHE A 110 -44.25 25.92 2.10
CA PHE A 110 -43.11 26.16 1.18
C PHE A 110 -43.53 26.87 -0.13
N GLN A 111 -42.56 27.46 -0.85
CA GLN A 111 -42.56 27.65 -2.33
C GLN A 111 -41.11 27.58 -2.90
N GLN A 112 -40.95 27.57 -4.24
CA GLN A 112 -39.66 27.40 -4.96
C GLN A 112 -39.53 28.30 -6.21
N LYS A 113 -38.26 28.59 -6.62
CA LYS A 113 -37.77 28.89 -8.01
C LYS A 113 -38.26 30.21 -8.70
N PRO A 114 -37.68 30.68 -9.84
CA PRO A 114 -36.47 30.27 -10.61
C PRO A 114 -35.42 31.45 -10.78
N PRO A 115 -34.39 31.41 -11.67
CA PRO A 115 -33.24 32.36 -11.69
C PRO A 115 -33.09 33.27 -12.94
N MET A 116 -32.06 34.15 -12.95
CA MET A 116 -31.58 34.93 -14.14
C MET A 116 -30.04 35.12 -14.19
N ARG A 117 -29.51 35.71 -15.29
CA ARG A 117 -28.08 35.77 -15.70
C ARG A 117 -27.61 37.24 -15.99
N PRO A 118 -26.37 37.54 -16.50
CA PRO A 118 -25.63 38.78 -16.21
C PRO A 118 -25.64 39.82 -17.36
N PRO A 119 -24.87 40.94 -17.26
CA PRO A 119 -23.55 40.98 -17.94
C PRO A 119 -22.47 41.85 -17.25
N GLY A 120 -21.23 41.90 -17.80
CA GLY A 120 -20.30 43.03 -17.59
C GLY A 120 -18.83 42.71 -17.28
N ALA A 121 -17.92 43.21 -18.12
CA ALA A 121 -16.45 43.33 -17.99
C ALA A 121 -16.02 44.53 -18.90
N PRO A 122 -14.76 45.07 -18.94
CA PRO A 122 -13.48 44.47 -18.47
C PRO A 122 -12.41 45.45 -17.87
N ALA A 123 -11.19 44.90 -17.70
CA ALA A 123 -9.85 45.54 -17.84
C ALA A 123 -9.21 46.41 -16.73
N SER A 124 -7.96 46.00 -16.38
CA SER A 124 -6.73 46.78 -16.06
C SER A 124 -6.81 48.02 -15.14
N ASN A 125 -6.00 48.15 -14.08
CA ASN A 125 -4.53 48.27 -14.17
C ASN A 125 -3.81 48.07 -12.79
N ASN A 126 -2.47 48.14 -12.79
CA ASN A 126 -1.59 48.13 -11.61
C ASN A 126 -1.80 49.32 -10.65
N THR A 127 -1.63 49.13 -9.33
CA THR A 127 -0.75 49.97 -8.47
C THR A 127 -0.64 49.48 -7.01
N ILE A 128 0.60 49.57 -6.49
CA ILE A 128 1.03 49.94 -5.12
C ILE A 128 0.28 49.37 -3.89
N SER A 129 1.02 48.64 -3.04
CA SER A 129 0.66 48.33 -1.66
C SER A 129 1.41 49.23 -0.66
N PRO A 130 0.74 49.86 0.32
CA PRO A 130 1.39 50.44 1.50
C PRO A 130 1.38 49.45 2.69
N MET A 131 2.40 49.55 3.54
CA MET A 131 2.59 48.78 4.77
C MET A 131 1.34 48.73 5.67
N ARG A 132 1.08 47.58 6.31
CA ARG A 132 0.34 47.52 7.58
C ARG A 132 1.20 46.88 8.68
N THR A 133 1.12 47.48 9.86
CA THR A 133 1.92 47.17 11.04
C THR A 133 1.68 45.74 11.54
N MET A 134 2.70 45.14 12.16
CA MET A 134 2.55 43.87 12.89
C MET A 134 1.61 44.03 14.09
N GLU A 135 0.53 43.25 14.12
CA GLU A 135 -0.04 42.75 15.38
C GLU A 135 0.16 41.24 15.44
N LEU A 136 0.86 40.77 16.48
CA LEU A 136 1.13 39.36 16.71
C LEU A 136 -0.10 38.66 17.31
N THR A 137 -1.11 38.40 16.49
CA THR A 137 -2.21 37.52 16.90
C THR A 137 -1.65 36.11 17.12
N PRO A 138 -1.73 35.53 18.33
CA PRO A 138 -1.19 34.20 18.57
C PRO A 138 -2.01 33.18 17.77
N ALA A 139 -1.38 32.57 16.76
CA ALA A 139 -2.05 31.67 15.84
C ALA A 139 -2.84 30.59 16.58
N ALA A 140 -4.17 30.60 16.40
CA ALA A 140 -5.07 29.67 17.06
C ALA A 140 -4.67 28.23 16.67
N ARG A 141 -3.99 27.53 17.59
CA ARG A 141 -3.58 26.13 17.41
C ARG A 141 -4.82 25.34 17.02
N LYS A 142 -4.86 24.86 15.76
CA LYS A 142 -5.97 24.03 15.25
C LYS A 142 -6.24 22.95 16.27
N LYS A 143 -7.38 23.05 16.96
CA LYS A 143 -7.72 22.22 18.12
C LYS A 143 -7.78 20.79 17.62
N LYS A 144 -6.74 20.00 17.90
CA LYS A 144 -6.62 18.62 17.42
C LYS A 144 -7.91 17.91 17.79
N GLN A 145 -8.70 17.51 16.79
CA GLN A 145 -10.06 17.04 16.98
C GLN A 145 -10.02 15.93 18.04
N LYS A 146 -10.64 16.18 19.20
CA LYS A 146 -10.55 15.24 20.33
C LYS A 146 -11.13 13.94 19.81
N LEU A 147 -10.33 12.87 19.82
CA LEU A 147 -10.78 11.56 19.35
C LEU A 147 -12.11 11.24 20.04
N PRO A 148 -13.14 10.78 19.30
CA PRO A 148 -14.43 10.47 19.90
C PRO A 148 -14.23 9.50 21.05
N GLU A 149 -14.78 9.82 22.21
CA GLU A 149 -14.49 9.11 23.46
C GLU A 149 -15.30 7.80 23.51
N LYS A 150 -14.92 6.84 22.64
CA LYS A 150 -15.57 5.52 22.51
C LYS A 150 -15.50 4.70 23.80
N SER A 151 -14.55 4.99 24.72
CA SER A 151 -14.42 4.22 25.95
C SER A 151 -15.57 4.49 26.93
N LEU A 152 -16.27 3.44 27.36
CA LEU A 152 -17.05 3.50 28.59
C LEU A 152 -16.10 3.61 29.80
N GLN A 153 -16.55 4.30 30.86
CA GLN A 153 -15.82 4.37 32.13
C GLN A 153 -16.06 3.10 32.94
N GLU A 154 -15.04 2.63 33.66
CA GLU A 154 -15.08 1.47 34.57
C GLU A 154 -16.27 1.48 35.55
N ARG A 155 -16.63 2.65 36.10
CA ARG A 155 -17.83 2.83 36.96
C ARG A 155 -19.19 2.70 36.23
N VAL A 156 -19.19 2.41 34.92
CA VAL A 156 -20.36 1.94 34.14
C VAL A 156 -20.38 0.42 34.12
N ALA A 157 -19.21 -0.24 34.03
CA ALA A 157 -19.10 -1.69 33.97
C ALA A 157 -19.54 -2.40 35.24
N ALA A 158 -19.34 -1.77 36.41
CA ALA A 158 -19.92 -2.21 37.68
C ALA A 158 -21.47 -2.13 37.75
N ILE A 159 -22.14 -1.59 36.72
CA ILE A 159 -23.61 -1.41 36.66
C ILE A 159 -24.21 -2.15 35.45
N LEU A 160 -23.45 -2.33 34.36
CA LEU A 160 -23.87 -2.98 33.12
C LEU A 160 -22.81 -4.02 32.70
N PRO A 161 -22.99 -5.32 33.01
CA PRO A 161 -21.99 -6.35 32.69
C PRO A 161 -21.74 -6.50 31.17
N GLU A 162 -22.74 -6.19 30.34
CA GLU A 162 -22.64 -6.21 28.87
C GLU A 162 -21.62 -5.19 28.34
N SER A 163 -21.27 -4.16 29.12
CA SER A 163 -20.23 -3.21 28.72
C SER A 163 -18.83 -3.85 28.60
N ALA A 164 -18.59 -4.99 29.27
CA ALA A 164 -17.37 -5.76 29.07
C ALA A 164 -17.28 -6.35 27.65
N LEU A 165 -18.42 -6.76 27.06
CA LEU A 165 -18.49 -7.19 25.66
C LEU A 165 -18.20 -6.02 24.72
N TYR A 166 -18.69 -4.82 25.04
CA TYR A 166 -18.38 -3.61 24.28
C TYR A 166 -16.89 -3.26 24.31
N THR A 167 -16.22 -3.36 25.46
CA THR A 167 -14.75 -3.21 25.55
C THR A 167 -14.01 -4.26 24.72
N GLN A 168 -14.43 -5.53 24.77
CA GLN A 168 -13.84 -6.59 23.94
C GLN A 168 -14.04 -6.35 22.43
N LEU A 169 -15.17 -5.74 22.04
CA LEU A 169 -15.42 -5.33 20.66
C LEU A 169 -14.49 -4.18 20.23
N LEU A 170 -14.23 -3.17 21.08
CA LEU A 170 -13.23 -2.12 20.80
C LEU A 170 -11.81 -2.70 20.68
N GLU A 171 -11.44 -3.67 21.51
CA GLU A 171 -10.16 -4.38 21.41
C GLU A 171 -10.06 -5.27 20.15
N PHE A 172 -11.19 -5.74 19.62
CA PHE A 172 -11.25 -6.47 18.36
C PHE A 172 -11.17 -5.51 17.16
N GLU A 173 -11.97 -4.43 17.15
CA GLU A 173 -11.91 -3.32 16.19
C GLU A 173 -10.47 -2.81 16.03
N SER A 174 -9.80 -2.46 17.14
CA SER A 174 -8.41 -1.97 17.12
C SER A 174 -7.42 -2.97 16.52
N ARG A 175 -7.62 -4.28 16.71
CA ARG A 175 -6.77 -5.32 16.08
C ARG A 175 -7.07 -5.49 14.60
N VAL A 176 -8.33 -5.38 14.18
CA VAL A 176 -8.73 -5.41 12.76
C VAL A 176 -8.19 -4.17 12.03
N ASP A 177 -8.32 -2.98 12.61
CA ASP A 177 -7.79 -1.72 12.05
C ASP A 177 -6.26 -1.75 11.93
N ALA A 178 -5.55 -2.26 12.94
CA ALA A 178 -4.10 -2.42 12.88
C ALA A 178 -3.68 -3.40 11.77
N ALA A 179 -4.40 -4.52 11.61
CA ALA A 179 -4.15 -5.49 10.54
C ALA A 179 -4.46 -4.93 9.15
N LEU A 180 -5.58 -4.22 9.00
CA LEU A 180 -6.00 -3.57 7.75
C LEU A 180 -5.04 -2.44 7.35
N THR A 181 -4.63 -1.60 8.31
CA THR A 181 -3.66 -0.51 8.09
C THR A 181 -2.31 -1.07 7.67
N ARG A 182 -1.82 -2.12 8.35
CA ARG A 182 -0.61 -2.83 7.95
C ARG A 182 -0.75 -3.38 6.53
N LYS A 183 -1.87 -4.05 6.21
CA LYS A 183 -2.08 -4.63 4.87
C LYS A 183 -2.19 -3.55 3.79
N LYS A 184 -2.74 -2.37 4.09
CA LYS A 184 -2.75 -1.22 3.17
C LYS A 184 -1.31 -0.77 2.85
N VAL A 185 -0.42 -0.71 3.85
CA VAL A 185 1.00 -0.41 3.65
C VAL A 185 1.71 -1.50 2.84
N ASP A 186 1.52 -2.79 3.18
CA ASP A 186 2.07 -3.92 2.41
C ASP A 186 1.72 -3.81 0.92
N ILE A 187 0.46 -3.47 0.61
CA ILE A 187 -0.04 -3.34 -0.77
C ILE A 187 0.53 -2.09 -1.45
N GLN A 188 0.64 -0.95 -0.76
CA GLN A 188 1.27 0.25 -1.31
C GLN A 188 2.75 0.02 -1.63
N GLU A 189 3.49 -0.75 -0.83
CA GLU A 189 4.87 -1.13 -1.13
C GLU A 189 4.96 -2.10 -2.33
N ALA A 190 4.07 -3.10 -2.40
CA ALA A 190 4.00 -4.03 -3.52
C ALA A 190 3.59 -3.36 -4.85
N LEU A 191 2.81 -2.27 -4.81
CA LEU A 191 2.48 -1.45 -5.99
C LEU A 191 3.63 -0.51 -6.40
N LYS A 192 4.48 -0.09 -5.46
CA LYS A 192 5.67 0.74 -5.74
C LYS A 192 6.79 -0.07 -6.41
N ASN A 193 6.97 -1.32 -5.98
CA ASN A 193 7.91 -2.27 -6.56
C ASN A 193 7.13 -3.45 -7.17
N PRO A 194 6.44 -3.24 -8.31
CA PRO A 194 5.56 -4.24 -8.90
C PRO A 194 6.32 -5.56 -9.15
N PRO A 195 5.82 -6.71 -8.65
CA PRO A 195 6.39 -7.99 -9.06
C PRO A 195 6.14 -8.19 -10.56
N CYS A 196 7.14 -8.73 -11.24
CA CYS A 196 7.08 -9.11 -12.64
C CYS A 196 7.33 -10.62 -12.82
N ILE A 197 6.69 -11.21 -13.81
CA ILE A 197 6.92 -12.57 -14.29
C ILE A 197 7.61 -12.50 -15.66
N GLN A 198 8.57 -13.38 -15.93
CA GLN A 198 9.16 -13.47 -17.27
C GLN A 198 8.21 -14.19 -18.22
N LYS A 199 8.05 -13.63 -19.42
CA LYS A 199 7.23 -14.20 -20.51
C LYS A 199 7.95 -14.03 -21.83
N THR A 200 7.61 -14.88 -22.81
CA THR A 200 8.14 -14.79 -24.16
C THR A 200 7.33 -13.79 -24.99
N LEU A 201 7.96 -12.69 -25.39
CA LEU A 201 7.47 -11.79 -26.43
C LEU A 201 7.91 -12.34 -27.80
N ARG A 202 6.98 -12.89 -28.57
CA ARG A 202 7.20 -13.31 -29.96
C ARG A 202 7.02 -12.11 -30.89
N ILE A 203 8.09 -11.72 -31.58
CA ILE A 203 8.16 -10.61 -32.52
C ILE A 203 8.04 -11.15 -33.94
N TYR A 204 6.97 -10.76 -34.62
CA TYR A 204 6.70 -11.07 -36.02
C TYR A 204 7.24 -9.94 -36.91
N VAL A 205 8.11 -10.29 -37.86
CA VAL A 205 8.59 -9.35 -38.89
C VAL A 205 8.19 -9.87 -40.26
N PHE A 206 7.39 -9.06 -40.96
CA PHE A 206 6.85 -9.39 -42.27
C PHE A 206 6.65 -8.14 -43.11
N ASN A 207 6.67 -8.28 -44.44
CA ASN A 207 6.36 -7.19 -45.34
C ASN A 207 5.24 -7.56 -46.32
N SER A 208 4.42 -6.58 -46.69
CA SER A 208 3.49 -6.67 -47.82
C SER A 208 3.91 -5.73 -48.93
N PHE A 209 3.46 -5.99 -50.16
CA PHE A 209 3.74 -5.16 -51.33
C PHE A 209 2.49 -4.94 -52.18
N ALA A 210 2.48 -3.84 -52.95
CA ALA A 210 1.38 -3.45 -53.83
C ALA A 210 1.92 -2.75 -55.09
N ASN A 211 1.17 -2.85 -56.18
CA ASN A 211 1.41 -2.18 -57.47
C ASN A 211 2.76 -2.48 -58.16
N GLN A 212 3.46 -3.54 -57.73
CA GLN A 212 4.75 -3.95 -58.29
C GLN A 212 4.68 -4.32 -59.78
N ASN A 213 3.51 -4.79 -60.24
CA ASN A 213 3.29 -5.27 -61.61
C ASN A 213 2.53 -4.26 -62.49
N ASN A 214 2.17 -3.07 -61.99
CA ASN A 214 1.34 -2.09 -62.71
C ASN A 214 2.13 -1.26 -63.74
N THR A 215 2.98 -1.91 -64.53
CA THR A 215 3.84 -1.29 -65.55
C THR A 215 3.15 -1.24 -66.93
N ILE A 216 1.82 -1.09 -66.96
CA ILE A 216 1.05 -0.89 -68.20
C ILE A 216 1.40 0.51 -68.75
N PRO A 217 1.98 0.64 -69.95
CA PRO A 217 2.31 1.95 -70.50
C PRO A 217 1.05 2.75 -70.80
N GLY A 218 0.92 3.96 -70.24
CA GLY A 218 -0.07 4.95 -70.68
C GLY A 218 -1.14 5.40 -69.67
N ASN A 219 -1.20 4.86 -68.45
CA ASN A 219 -2.10 5.39 -67.41
C ASN A 219 -1.35 6.28 -66.39
N PRO A 220 -1.45 7.62 -66.46
CA PRO A 220 -0.74 8.52 -65.54
C PRO A 220 -1.30 8.51 -64.11
N ASN A 221 -2.45 7.89 -63.85
CA ASN A 221 -3.05 7.75 -62.52
C ASN A 221 -2.71 6.39 -61.84
N ALA A 222 -1.74 5.63 -62.37
CA ALA A 222 -1.31 4.39 -61.72
C ALA A 222 -0.53 4.68 -60.42
N ASP A 223 -1.06 4.22 -59.27
CA ASP A 223 -0.36 4.32 -57.99
C ASP A 223 1.01 3.63 -58.05
N PRO A 224 2.09 4.28 -57.57
CA PRO A 224 3.45 3.76 -57.69
C PRO A 224 3.66 2.45 -56.91
N PRO A 225 4.65 1.62 -57.31
CA PRO A 225 5.02 0.41 -56.59
C PRO A 225 5.40 0.75 -55.14
N THR A 226 4.78 0.07 -54.19
CA THR A 226 5.01 0.30 -52.75
C THR A 226 5.22 -1.01 -52.01
N TRP A 227 5.91 -0.90 -50.89
CA TRP A 227 6.06 -1.94 -49.89
C TRP A 227 5.76 -1.37 -48.51
N THR A 228 5.36 -2.28 -47.61
CA THR A 228 5.02 -1.98 -46.23
C THR A 228 5.66 -3.02 -45.33
N LEU A 229 6.62 -2.63 -44.51
CA LEU A 229 7.20 -3.46 -43.45
C LEU A 229 6.33 -3.34 -42.19
N LYS A 230 5.99 -4.46 -41.56
CA LYS A 230 5.24 -4.52 -40.29
C LYS A 230 6.04 -5.29 -39.25
N ILE A 231 6.15 -4.69 -38.07
CA ILE A 231 6.82 -5.26 -36.89
C ILE A 231 5.77 -5.29 -35.78
N ILE A 232 5.36 -6.48 -35.35
CA ILE A 232 4.30 -6.69 -34.35
C ILE A 232 4.81 -7.69 -33.32
N GLY A 233 4.59 -7.44 -32.02
CA GLY A 233 4.91 -8.43 -30.98
C GLY A 233 3.69 -8.88 -30.21
N ARG A 234 3.70 -10.13 -29.73
CA ARG A 234 2.69 -10.67 -28.81
C ARG A 234 3.37 -11.43 -27.69
N ILE A 235 2.82 -11.32 -26.48
CA ILE A 235 3.23 -12.15 -25.34
C ILE A 235 2.58 -13.52 -25.53
N LEU A 236 3.37 -14.58 -25.40
CA LEU A 236 2.88 -15.95 -25.38
C LEU A 236 2.40 -16.30 -23.96
N GLU A 237 1.23 -16.92 -23.85
CA GLU A 237 0.73 -17.50 -22.60
C GLU A 237 1.14 -18.99 -22.54
N ASP A 238 1.67 -19.43 -21.40
CA ASP A 238 2.22 -20.78 -21.25
C ASP A 238 1.10 -21.83 -21.33
N GLY A 239 1.20 -22.75 -22.29
CA GLY A 239 0.23 -23.85 -22.48
C GLY A 239 -0.71 -23.70 -23.68
N VAL A 240 -0.60 -22.65 -24.49
CA VAL A 240 -1.32 -22.54 -25.77
C VAL A 240 -0.36 -22.85 -26.93
N ASP A 241 -0.66 -23.93 -27.66
CA ASP A 241 0.10 -24.38 -28.83
C ASP A 241 -0.07 -23.39 -30.00
N PRO A 242 1.02 -22.80 -30.56
CA PRO A 242 0.92 -21.70 -31.53
C PRO A 242 0.44 -22.11 -32.93
N ASP A 243 0.34 -23.40 -33.25
CA ASP A 243 0.18 -23.90 -34.63
C ASP A 243 -1.28 -23.94 -35.16
N GLN A 244 -2.19 -23.11 -34.62
CA GLN A 244 -3.47 -22.83 -35.29
C GLN A 244 -3.32 -21.71 -36.33
N PRO A 245 -3.49 -21.96 -37.64
CA PRO A 245 -3.38 -20.95 -38.70
C PRO A 245 -4.64 -20.08 -38.79
N GLY A 246 -4.94 -19.34 -37.71
CA GLY A 246 -6.09 -18.45 -37.57
C GLY A 246 -5.66 -17.00 -37.30
N PHE A 247 -6.21 -16.06 -38.07
CA PHE A 247 -5.93 -14.62 -37.99
C PHE A 247 -5.84 -14.07 -36.56
N VAL A 248 -4.69 -13.45 -36.25
CA VAL A 248 -4.54 -12.34 -35.29
C VAL A 248 -5.45 -12.46 -34.04
N GLN A 249 -5.14 -13.43 -33.17
CA GLN A 249 -5.74 -13.46 -31.83
C GLN A 249 -5.57 -12.10 -31.16
N LYS A 250 -6.66 -11.56 -30.60
CA LYS A 250 -6.69 -10.20 -30.03
C LYS A 250 -5.72 -10.08 -28.86
N ALA A 251 -5.00 -8.97 -28.78
CA ALA A 251 -4.12 -8.68 -27.65
C ALA A 251 -4.90 -8.72 -26.33
N ASN A 252 -4.41 -9.47 -25.35
CA ASN A 252 -5.00 -9.55 -24.02
C ASN A 252 -4.85 -8.17 -23.33
N PRO A 253 -5.95 -7.47 -22.98
CA PRO A 253 -5.88 -6.11 -22.43
C PRO A 253 -5.28 -6.03 -21.02
N LEU A 254 -4.94 -7.17 -20.40
CA LEU A 254 -4.18 -7.25 -19.16
C LEU A 254 -2.66 -7.10 -19.36
N HIS A 255 -2.17 -7.14 -20.60
CA HIS A 255 -0.74 -7.12 -20.90
C HIS A 255 -0.24 -5.76 -21.40
N PRO A 256 1.03 -5.38 -21.09
CA PRO A 256 1.67 -4.23 -21.71
C PRO A 256 1.78 -4.42 -23.22
N LYS A 257 1.46 -3.37 -23.99
CA LYS A 257 1.54 -3.40 -25.46
C LYS A 257 2.97 -3.54 -25.94
N PHE A 258 3.16 -4.11 -27.13
CA PHE A 258 4.48 -4.34 -27.75
C PHE A 258 5.49 -3.19 -27.59
N SER A 259 5.11 -1.94 -27.92
CA SER A 259 6.05 -0.82 -27.88
C SER A 259 6.53 -0.45 -26.46
N SER A 260 5.81 -0.85 -25.41
CA SER A 260 6.19 -0.53 -24.02
C SER A 260 7.48 -1.22 -23.57
N PHE A 261 7.80 -2.37 -24.18
CA PHE A 261 9.02 -3.15 -23.92
C PHE A 261 10.28 -2.55 -24.57
N PHE A 262 10.16 -1.48 -25.37
CA PHE A 262 11.28 -0.88 -26.10
C PHE A 262 11.45 0.60 -25.76
N LYS A 263 12.70 1.04 -25.64
CA LYS A 263 13.12 2.43 -25.38
C LYS A 263 13.25 3.18 -26.71
N ARG A 264 13.85 2.50 -27.69
CA ARG A 264 14.02 2.95 -29.07
C ARG A 264 13.91 1.78 -30.04
N VAL A 265 13.32 2.04 -31.21
CA VAL A 265 13.26 1.13 -32.35
C VAL A 265 13.85 1.88 -33.54
N THR A 266 14.79 1.25 -34.24
CA THR A 266 15.49 1.87 -35.37
C THR A 266 15.52 0.91 -36.55
N VAL A 267 14.98 1.33 -37.68
CA VAL A 267 15.00 0.57 -38.94
C VAL A 267 15.89 1.30 -39.93
N SER A 268 16.97 0.64 -40.35
CA SER A 268 17.85 1.10 -41.43
C SER A 268 17.48 0.40 -42.73
N LEU A 269 17.27 1.21 -43.77
CA LEU A 269 17.05 0.80 -45.15
C LEU A 269 18.37 0.94 -45.95
N ASP A 270 18.40 0.46 -47.19
CA ASP A 270 19.54 0.70 -48.08
C ASP A 270 19.62 2.20 -48.45
N GLN A 271 20.73 2.84 -48.09
CA GLN A 271 21.02 4.25 -48.39
C GLN A 271 21.09 4.54 -49.90
N ARG A 272 21.39 3.54 -50.73
CA ARG A 272 21.37 3.65 -52.20
C ARG A 272 19.97 3.78 -52.77
N LEU A 273 18.98 3.20 -52.09
CA LEU A 273 17.56 3.21 -52.49
C LEU A 273 16.77 4.33 -51.80
N TYR A 274 17.19 4.76 -50.60
CA TYR A 274 16.50 5.77 -49.79
C TYR A 274 17.47 6.83 -49.24
N PRO A 275 18.22 7.57 -50.08
CA PRO A 275 19.23 8.53 -49.61
C PRO A 275 18.65 9.64 -48.73
N GLU A 276 17.43 10.09 -49.02
CA GLU A 276 16.71 11.13 -48.26
C GLU A 276 16.35 10.72 -46.82
N ASN A 277 15.99 9.46 -46.62
CA ASN A 277 15.44 8.96 -45.36
C ASN A 277 15.80 7.46 -45.16
N PRO A 278 17.09 7.12 -45.03
CA PRO A 278 17.53 5.73 -44.90
C PRO A 278 17.27 5.18 -43.49
N LEU A 279 17.13 6.03 -42.49
CA LEU A 279 17.03 5.66 -41.09
C LEU A 279 15.71 6.13 -40.49
N ILE A 280 14.93 5.21 -39.94
CA ILE A 280 13.64 5.47 -39.31
C ILE A 280 13.78 5.17 -37.81
N ILE A 281 13.60 6.18 -36.97
CA ILE A 281 13.75 6.07 -35.50
C ILE A 281 12.41 6.36 -34.82
N TRP A 282 11.95 5.43 -33.98
CA TRP A 282 10.90 5.65 -32.99
C TRP A 282 11.50 5.60 -31.59
N GLU A 283 11.12 6.53 -30.71
CA GLU A 283 11.51 6.55 -29.30
C GLU A 283 10.27 6.64 -28.40
N ASN A 284 10.22 5.77 -27.39
CA ASN A 284 9.08 5.63 -26.47
C ASN A 284 8.81 6.94 -25.71
N ALA A 285 9.87 7.60 -25.24
CA ALA A 285 9.81 8.89 -24.54
C ALA A 285 9.26 10.07 -25.38
N ARG A 286 9.11 9.91 -26.70
CA ARG A 286 8.46 10.89 -27.59
C ARG A 286 7.09 10.41 -28.12
N SER A 287 6.57 9.28 -27.63
CA SER A 287 5.30 8.70 -28.08
C SER A 287 4.16 9.01 -27.09
N PRO A 288 2.99 9.51 -27.54
CA PRO A 288 1.91 9.90 -26.64
C PRO A 288 1.13 8.71 -26.05
N ALA A 289 1.27 7.51 -26.62
CA ALA A 289 0.66 6.29 -26.13
C ALA A 289 1.45 5.05 -26.61
N PRO A 290 1.46 3.93 -25.86
CA PRO A 290 2.02 2.67 -26.33
C PRO A 290 1.20 2.04 -27.48
N GLN A 291 1.86 1.24 -28.32
CA GLN A 291 1.34 0.70 -29.58
C GLN A 291 1.59 -0.83 -29.70
N GLU A 292 0.76 -1.53 -30.49
CA GLU A 292 0.89 -2.99 -30.72
C GLU A 292 1.96 -3.37 -31.76
N GLY A 293 2.41 -2.40 -32.56
CA GLY A 293 3.30 -2.64 -33.67
C GLY A 293 3.68 -1.35 -34.41
N PHE A 294 4.59 -1.49 -35.36
CA PHE A 294 5.05 -0.42 -36.24
C PHE A 294 4.79 -0.81 -37.70
N GLU A 295 4.31 0.15 -38.48
CA GLU A 295 4.02 -0.01 -39.90
C GLU A 295 4.77 1.06 -40.71
N ILE A 296 5.64 0.62 -41.60
CA ILE A 296 6.52 1.49 -42.40
C ILE A 296 6.20 1.26 -43.88
N LYS A 297 5.47 2.21 -44.49
CA LYS A 297 5.21 2.22 -45.94
C LYS A 297 6.20 3.13 -46.68
N ARG A 298 6.70 2.65 -47.83
CA ARG A 298 7.57 3.41 -48.76
C ARG A 298 7.25 3.02 -50.22
N LYS A 299 7.67 3.86 -51.16
CA LYS A 299 7.67 3.56 -52.61
C LYS A 299 8.95 2.79 -52.95
N GLY A 300 8.89 1.82 -53.85
CA GLY A 300 10.07 1.06 -54.28
C GLY A 300 9.73 -0.28 -54.93
N ASN A 301 10.58 -0.69 -55.87
CA ASN A 301 10.44 -1.89 -56.72
C ASN A 301 11.68 -2.81 -56.71
N GLN A 302 12.60 -2.64 -55.74
CA GLN A 302 13.79 -3.47 -55.58
C GLN A 302 13.80 -4.16 -54.21
N GLU A 303 14.23 -5.42 -54.17
CA GLU A 303 14.40 -6.18 -52.93
C GLU A 303 15.74 -5.84 -52.25
N PHE A 304 15.72 -5.63 -50.93
CA PHE A 304 16.91 -5.32 -50.13
C PHE A 304 16.76 -5.84 -48.69
N ALA A 305 17.86 -5.90 -47.95
CA ALA A 305 17.86 -6.22 -46.53
C ALA A 305 17.62 -4.96 -45.67
N ALA A 306 16.60 -4.98 -44.83
CA ALA A 306 16.37 -3.96 -43.81
C ALA A 306 16.93 -4.44 -42.46
N SER A 307 17.73 -3.60 -41.80
CA SER A 307 18.29 -3.88 -40.47
C SER A 307 17.42 -3.23 -39.41
N ILE A 308 16.93 -4.02 -38.46
CA ILE A 308 16.02 -3.58 -37.40
C ILE A 308 16.74 -3.73 -36.05
N ARG A 309 17.01 -2.60 -35.39
CA ARG A 309 17.61 -2.53 -34.05
C ARG A 309 16.54 -2.20 -33.02
N LEU A 310 16.41 -3.03 -31.98
CA LEU A 310 15.46 -2.86 -30.89
C LEU A 310 16.22 -2.66 -29.56
N GLU A 311 16.07 -1.50 -28.94
CA GLU A 311 16.61 -1.21 -27.60
C GLU A 311 15.53 -1.46 -26.55
N MET A 312 15.79 -2.40 -25.62
CA MET A 312 14.84 -2.80 -24.57
C MET A 312 14.60 -1.68 -23.54
N ASN A 313 13.38 -1.60 -23.02
CA ASN A 313 12.97 -0.70 -21.94
C ASN A 313 12.77 -1.50 -20.64
N TYR A 314 13.87 -1.77 -19.92
CA TYR A 314 13.80 -2.43 -18.62
C TYR A 314 13.36 -1.43 -17.54
N VAL A 315 12.32 -1.79 -16.78
CA VAL A 315 11.81 -1.01 -15.65
C VAL A 315 11.74 -1.93 -14.43
N PRO A 316 12.57 -1.72 -13.38
CA PRO A 316 13.66 -0.75 -13.28
C PRO A 316 14.83 -1.04 -14.25
N GLU A 317 15.67 -0.02 -14.50
CA GLU A 317 16.73 -0.10 -15.51
C GLU A 317 17.77 -1.19 -15.18
N LYS A 318 18.01 -2.07 -16.16
CA LYS A 318 19.03 -3.12 -16.15
C LYS A 318 20.25 -2.69 -16.95
N PHE A 319 21.42 -3.16 -16.52
CA PHE A 319 22.73 -2.87 -17.10
C PHE A 319 23.43 -4.19 -17.41
N LYS A 320 24.21 -4.22 -18.49
CA LYS A 320 25.18 -5.30 -18.73
C LYS A 320 26.42 -5.06 -17.88
N LEU A 321 26.93 -6.12 -17.26
CA LEU A 321 28.13 -6.10 -16.43
C LEU A 321 29.38 -6.23 -17.32
N SER A 322 30.47 -5.54 -16.95
CA SER A 322 31.80 -5.82 -17.49
C SER A 322 32.22 -7.26 -17.19
N THR A 323 33.02 -7.89 -18.06
CA THR A 323 33.51 -9.27 -17.89
C THR A 323 34.06 -9.54 -16.49
N ALA A 324 34.97 -8.69 -16.00
CA ALA A 324 35.55 -8.82 -14.66
C ALA A 324 34.53 -8.87 -13.52
N LEU A 325 33.38 -8.18 -13.64
CA LEU A 325 32.31 -8.20 -12.63
C LEU A 325 31.33 -9.37 -12.85
N MET A 326 31.11 -9.76 -14.11
CA MET A 326 30.34 -10.94 -14.49
C MET A 326 31.01 -12.23 -13.98
N ASP A 327 32.33 -12.34 -14.10
CA ASP A 327 33.13 -13.49 -13.62
C ASP A 327 33.06 -13.66 -12.08
N VAL A 328 32.87 -12.56 -11.34
CA VAL A 328 32.74 -12.55 -9.87
C VAL A 328 31.33 -12.95 -9.43
N LEU A 329 30.29 -12.49 -10.13
CA LEU A 329 28.90 -12.61 -9.69
C LEU A 329 28.09 -13.71 -10.40
N GLY A 330 28.54 -14.19 -11.56
CA GLY A 330 27.79 -15.11 -12.41
C GLY A 330 26.57 -14.48 -13.11
N ILE A 331 26.57 -13.15 -13.30
CA ILE A 331 25.43 -12.37 -13.79
C ILE A 331 25.86 -11.52 -15.00
N GLU A 332 25.18 -11.66 -16.14
CA GLU A 332 25.48 -10.83 -17.33
C GLU A 332 24.71 -9.49 -17.32
N VAL A 333 23.40 -9.50 -17.01
CA VAL A 333 22.52 -8.33 -17.08
C VAL A 333 21.61 -8.26 -15.86
N GLU A 334 21.65 -7.17 -15.09
CA GLU A 334 20.69 -6.92 -14.01
C GLU A 334 20.60 -5.44 -13.59
N THR A 335 19.71 -5.16 -12.66
CA THR A 335 19.44 -3.87 -12.02
C THR A 335 20.55 -3.50 -11.03
N ARG A 336 20.93 -2.23 -11.00
CA ARG A 336 21.99 -1.72 -10.11
C ARG A 336 21.80 -2.09 -8.61
N PRO A 337 20.58 -2.08 -8.02
CA PRO A 337 20.38 -2.53 -6.64
C PRO A 337 20.67 -4.02 -6.41
N ARG A 338 20.26 -4.91 -7.33
CA ARG A 338 20.55 -6.35 -7.22
C ARG A 338 22.02 -6.65 -7.44
N ILE A 339 22.73 -5.90 -8.29
CA ILE A 339 24.19 -6.02 -8.45
C ILE A 339 24.91 -5.66 -7.15
N ILE A 340 24.54 -4.55 -6.50
CA ILE A 340 25.08 -4.18 -5.17
C ILE A 340 24.75 -5.27 -4.13
N ALA A 341 23.53 -5.81 -4.14
CA ALA A 341 23.15 -6.90 -3.26
C ALA A 341 23.95 -8.19 -3.53
N ALA A 342 24.23 -8.53 -4.79
CA ALA A 342 25.03 -9.71 -5.15
C ALA A 342 26.48 -9.57 -4.65
N ILE A 343 27.08 -8.39 -4.78
CA ILE A 343 28.41 -8.08 -4.22
C ILE A 343 28.40 -8.22 -2.69
N TRP A 344 27.36 -7.73 -2.01
CA TRP A 344 27.20 -7.90 -0.56
C TRP A 344 27.09 -9.38 -0.16
N HIS A 345 26.32 -10.19 -0.90
CA HIS A 345 26.20 -11.62 -0.63
C HIS A 345 27.52 -12.36 -0.90
N TYR A 346 28.26 -12.01 -1.96
CA TYR A 346 29.59 -12.54 -2.25
C TYR A 346 30.59 -12.26 -1.12
N VAL A 347 30.69 -11.00 -0.68
CA VAL A 347 31.55 -10.55 0.42
C VAL A 347 31.19 -11.27 1.73
N LYS A 348 29.90 -11.44 2.02
CA LYS A 348 29.43 -12.18 3.21
C LYS A 348 29.73 -13.67 3.13
N ALA A 349 29.49 -14.31 1.97
CA ALA A 349 29.74 -15.73 1.76
C ALA A 349 31.23 -16.10 1.89
N ARG A 350 32.12 -15.24 1.37
CA ARG A 350 33.59 -15.39 1.48
C ARG A 350 34.18 -14.83 2.78
N LYS A 351 33.35 -14.33 3.71
CA LYS A 351 33.76 -13.71 4.99
C LYS A 351 34.79 -12.58 4.83
N LEU A 352 34.67 -11.79 3.76
CA LEU A 352 35.61 -10.73 3.39
C LEU A 352 35.39 -9.40 4.14
N GLN A 353 34.31 -9.29 4.92
CA GLN A 353 34.03 -8.11 5.76
C GLN A 353 35.08 -7.99 6.87
N ASN A 354 35.57 -6.77 7.13
CA ASN A 354 36.62 -6.54 8.12
C ASN A 354 36.03 -6.61 9.55
N PRO A 355 36.60 -7.41 10.47
CA PRO A 355 36.05 -7.59 11.82
C PRO A 355 36.22 -6.34 12.70
N ASN A 356 37.17 -5.46 12.41
CA ASN A 356 37.47 -4.27 13.21
C ASN A 356 36.68 -3.03 12.74
N ASP A 357 36.26 -2.99 11.48
CA ASP A 357 35.33 -1.98 10.96
C ASP A 357 34.39 -2.62 9.92
N PRO A 358 33.13 -2.92 10.29
CA PRO A 358 32.17 -3.57 9.41
C PRO A 358 31.75 -2.70 8.21
N SER A 359 32.15 -1.42 8.16
CA SER A 359 31.94 -0.53 7.01
C SER A 359 32.78 -0.92 5.78
N PHE A 360 33.85 -1.68 5.98
CA PHE A 360 34.79 -2.09 4.93
C PHE A 360 34.82 -3.61 4.73
N PHE A 361 35.24 -4.00 3.54
CA PHE A 361 35.64 -5.36 3.22
C PHE A 361 36.98 -5.35 2.50
N ASN A 362 37.71 -6.46 2.63
CA ASN A 362 38.94 -6.70 1.91
C ASN A 362 38.57 -7.38 0.57
N CYS A 363 39.03 -6.84 -0.54
CA CYS A 363 38.81 -7.41 -1.87
C CYS A 363 39.72 -8.64 -2.03
N ASP A 364 39.14 -9.79 -2.42
CA ASP A 364 39.94 -10.93 -2.87
C ASP A 364 40.48 -10.71 -4.29
N ALA A 365 41.30 -11.63 -4.81
CA ALA A 365 41.91 -11.52 -6.13
C ALA A 365 40.91 -11.44 -7.31
N ALA A 366 39.61 -11.68 -7.06
CA ALA A 366 38.55 -11.48 -8.03
C ALA A 366 37.97 -10.06 -7.93
N LEU A 367 37.62 -9.61 -6.71
CA LEU A 367 37.17 -8.23 -6.47
C LEU A 367 38.25 -7.17 -6.73
N GLN A 368 39.53 -7.49 -6.54
CA GLN A 368 40.65 -6.59 -6.88
C GLN A 368 40.73 -6.32 -8.39
N LYS A 369 40.44 -7.32 -9.24
CA LYS A 369 40.36 -7.14 -10.71
C LYS A 369 39.21 -6.24 -11.14
N VAL A 370 38.16 -6.11 -10.31
CA VAL A 370 37.07 -5.16 -10.54
C VAL A 370 37.46 -3.78 -10.02
N PHE A 371 37.74 -3.65 -8.72
CA PHE A 371 37.80 -2.33 -8.07
C PHE A 371 39.17 -1.64 -8.07
N GLY A 372 40.25 -2.38 -8.37
CA GLY A 372 41.63 -1.89 -8.33
C GLY A 372 42.19 -1.63 -6.92
N GLU A 373 41.47 -2.03 -5.87
CA GLU A 373 41.77 -1.70 -4.47
C GLU A 373 41.70 -2.95 -3.59
N GLU A 374 42.65 -3.10 -2.66
CA GLU A 374 42.70 -4.21 -1.69
C GLU A 374 41.60 -4.12 -0.62
N LYS A 375 41.15 -2.90 -0.25
CA LYS A 375 40.15 -2.67 0.79
C LYS A 375 39.18 -1.57 0.36
N LEU A 376 37.88 -1.89 0.31
CA LEU A 376 36.83 -0.99 -0.16
C LEU A 376 35.75 -0.77 0.92
N LYS A 377 35.20 0.44 0.99
CA LYS A 377 34.07 0.79 1.86
C LYS A 377 32.75 0.50 1.14
N PHE A 378 31.78 -0.11 1.81
CA PHE A 378 30.48 -0.47 1.18
C PHE A 378 29.75 0.73 0.54
N THR A 379 29.88 1.93 1.10
CA THR A 379 29.31 3.17 0.53
C THR A 379 29.87 3.50 -0.86
N MET A 380 31.13 3.14 -1.14
CA MET A 380 31.81 3.46 -2.39
C MET A 380 31.58 2.41 -3.50
N VAL A 381 31.10 1.21 -3.15
CA VAL A 381 30.74 0.16 -4.12
C VAL A 381 29.79 0.71 -5.19
N SER A 382 28.76 1.46 -4.78
CA SER A 382 27.78 2.09 -5.67
C SER A 382 28.43 3.00 -6.72
N GLN A 383 29.46 3.77 -6.35
CA GLN A 383 30.20 4.63 -7.28
C GLN A 383 31.13 3.79 -8.16
N LYS A 384 31.96 2.92 -7.55
CA LYS A 384 32.94 2.07 -8.24
C LYS A 384 32.31 1.20 -9.34
N ILE A 385 31.18 0.53 -9.06
CA ILE A 385 30.53 -0.31 -10.07
C ILE A 385 30.05 0.46 -11.30
N SER A 386 29.83 1.78 -11.24
CA SER A 386 29.32 2.55 -12.38
C SER A 386 30.22 2.48 -13.62
N HIS A 387 31.53 2.25 -13.45
CA HIS A 387 32.48 2.04 -14.55
C HIS A 387 32.41 0.61 -15.16
N HIS A 388 31.72 -0.30 -14.47
CA HIS A 388 31.52 -1.71 -14.85
C HIS A 388 30.09 -2.01 -15.31
N LEU A 389 29.25 -0.99 -15.47
CA LEU A 389 27.87 -1.08 -15.95
C LEU A 389 27.72 -0.35 -17.28
N SER A 390 27.30 -1.07 -18.32
CA SER A 390 26.94 -0.49 -19.62
C SER A 390 25.45 -0.72 -19.93
N PRO A 391 24.85 0.03 -20.87
CA PRO A 391 23.53 -0.30 -21.40
C PRO A 391 23.51 -1.73 -21.97
N PRO A 392 22.43 -2.50 -21.77
CA PRO A 392 22.29 -3.82 -22.39
C PRO A 392 22.38 -3.73 -23.93
N PRO A 393 22.95 -4.74 -24.61
CA PRO A 393 23.08 -4.71 -26.06
C PRO A 393 21.68 -4.73 -26.73
N PRO A 394 21.47 -3.92 -27.78
CA PRO A 394 20.21 -3.95 -28.52
C PRO A 394 20.09 -5.22 -29.36
N ILE A 395 18.86 -5.69 -29.51
CA ILE A 395 18.53 -6.82 -30.37
C ILE A 395 18.63 -6.36 -31.82
N HIS A 396 19.30 -7.15 -32.67
CA HIS A 396 19.38 -6.93 -34.11
C HIS A 396 18.61 -8.02 -34.85
N LEU A 397 17.69 -7.61 -35.72
CA LEU A 397 16.93 -8.48 -36.59
C LEU A 397 17.18 -8.03 -38.04
N GLU A 398 17.43 -8.96 -38.95
CA GLU A 398 17.49 -8.69 -40.38
C GLU A 398 16.20 -9.17 -41.06
N HIS A 399 15.68 -8.39 -41.99
CA HIS A 399 14.52 -8.76 -42.80
C HIS A 399 14.75 -8.40 -44.27
N LYS A 400 14.82 -9.40 -45.14
CA LYS A 400 14.83 -9.16 -46.59
C LYS A 400 13.42 -8.76 -47.05
N ILE A 401 13.27 -7.52 -47.52
CA ILE A 401 12.06 -7.02 -48.15
C ILE A 401 11.85 -7.78 -49.46
N LYS A 402 10.85 -8.68 -49.49
CA LYS A 402 10.46 -9.43 -50.69
C LYS A 402 9.34 -8.69 -51.42
N LEU A 403 9.46 -8.54 -52.73
CA LEU A 403 8.48 -7.85 -53.59
C LEU A 403 7.77 -8.82 -54.55
N SER A 404 8.01 -10.12 -54.36
CA SER A 404 7.50 -11.22 -55.16
C SER A 404 7.07 -12.39 -54.27
N GLY A 405 6.21 -13.27 -54.81
CA GLY A 405 5.71 -14.43 -54.08
C GLY A 405 4.59 -14.11 -53.07
N ASN A 406 4.67 -14.72 -51.89
CA ASN A 406 3.57 -14.71 -50.92
C ASN A 406 3.40 -13.33 -50.24
N ASN A 407 2.16 -12.90 -50.00
CA ASN A 407 1.83 -11.56 -49.51
C ASN A 407 0.78 -11.66 -48.38
N PRO A 408 1.14 -11.40 -47.10
CA PRO A 408 2.42 -10.90 -46.62
C PRO A 408 3.57 -11.92 -46.68
N ALA A 409 4.76 -11.43 -47.02
CA ALA A 409 6.01 -12.14 -46.91
C ALA A 409 6.52 -12.09 -45.47
N VAL A 410 6.20 -13.12 -44.68
CA VAL A 410 6.83 -13.36 -43.37
C VAL A 410 8.26 -13.86 -43.59
N SER A 411 9.23 -13.31 -42.85
CA SER A 411 10.63 -13.79 -42.92
C SER A 411 11.00 -14.66 -41.71
N ALA A 412 10.65 -14.23 -40.50
CA ALA A 412 10.92 -14.96 -39.27
C ALA A 412 10.00 -14.50 -38.13
N CYS A 413 9.92 -15.34 -37.09
CA CYS A 413 9.45 -14.96 -35.76
C CYS A 413 10.63 -15.00 -34.79
N TYR A 414 10.76 -14.02 -33.91
CA TYR A 414 11.87 -13.90 -32.97
C TYR A 414 11.35 -13.84 -31.53
N ASP A 415 11.80 -14.76 -30.67
CA ASP A 415 11.34 -14.87 -29.29
C ASP A 415 12.30 -14.15 -28.33
N VAL A 416 11.75 -13.28 -27.48
CA VAL A 416 12.50 -12.43 -26.55
C VAL A 416 11.88 -12.51 -25.17
N LEU A 417 12.67 -12.77 -24.12
CA LEU A 417 12.18 -12.76 -22.75
C LEU A 417 11.95 -11.32 -22.26
N VAL A 418 10.75 -11.03 -21.76
CA VAL A 418 10.34 -9.74 -21.19
C VAL A 418 9.81 -9.91 -19.76
N ASP A 419 10.08 -8.93 -18.91
CA ASP A 419 9.50 -8.87 -17.56
C ASP A 419 8.10 -8.21 -17.64
N VAL A 420 7.05 -8.97 -17.31
CA VAL A 420 5.64 -8.53 -17.38
C VAL A 420 5.08 -8.31 -15.97
N PRO A 421 4.51 -7.12 -15.65
CA PRO A 421 3.89 -6.88 -14.34
C PRO A 421 2.74 -7.86 -14.04
N PHE A 422 2.64 -8.34 -12.79
CA PHE A 422 1.55 -9.25 -12.38
C PHE A 422 0.15 -8.60 -12.52
N PRO A 423 -0.84 -9.25 -13.17
CA PRO A 423 -2.17 -8.67 -13.43
C PRO A 423 -2.94 -8.17 -12.19
N ILE A 424 -2.72 -8.80 -11.03
CA ILE A 424 -3.39 -8.47 -9.75
C ILE A 424 -3.19 -7.01 -9.30
N GLN A 425 -2.21 -6.29 -9.87
CA GLN A 425 -1.99 -4.86 -9.59
C GLN A 425 -3.24 -4.01 -9.84
N ARG A 426 -4.11 -4.38 -10.80
CA ARG A 426 -5.40 -3.71 -11.01
C ARG A 426 -6.30 -3.85 -9.77
N ASP A 427 -6.41 -5.06 -9.23
CA ASP A 427 -7.29 -5.38 -8.11
C ASP A 427 -6.75 -4.81 -6.79
N LEU A 428 -5.43 -4.81 -6.61
CA LEU A 428 -4.75 -4.13 -5.49
C LEU A 428 -5.03 -2.62 -5.48
N ASN A 429 -5.00 -1.96 -6.66
CA ASN A 429 -5.39 -0.54 -6.78
C ASN A 429 -6.89 -0.34 -6.48
N ASN A 430 -7.77 -1.23 -6.94
CA ASN A 430 -9.20 -1.17 -6.67
C ASN A 430 -9.51 -1.29 -5.15
N LEU A 431 -8.85 -2.23 -4.46
CA LEU A 431 -8.96 -2.40 -3.01
C LEU A 431 -8.53 -1.15 -2.25
N LEU A 432 -7.42 -0.52 -2.66
CA LEU A 432 -6.94 0.75 -2.11
C LEU A 432 -7.95 1.89 -2.29
N ALA A 433 -8.53 2.03 -3.48
CA ALA A 433 -9.50 3.08 -3.79
C ALA A 433 -10.86 2.91 -3.08
N ASN A 434 -11.22 1.68 -2.69
CA ASN A 434 -12.43 1.38 -1.94
C ASN A 434 -12.24 1.60 -0.43
N ALA A 435 -11.05 1.33 0.12
CA ALA A 435 -10.74 1.44 1.55
C ALA A 435 -10.71 2.88 2.11
N GLU A 436 -11.04 3.89 1.31
CA GLU A 436 -10.98 5.32 1.66
C GLU A 436 -12.36 6.00 1.72
N LYS A 437 -13.47 5.23 1.68
CA LYS A 437 -14.84 5.76 1.54
C LYS A 437 -15.84 5.29 2.61
N ASN A 438 -15.39 5.21 3.86
CA ASN A 438 -16.14 4.58 4.96
C ASN A 438 -17.16 5.52 5.67
N LYS A 439 -17.97 6.27 4.92
CA LYS A 439 -18.97 7.21 5.46
C LYS A 439 -19.99 6.57 6.41
N GLU A 440 -20.31 5.30 6.18
CA GLU A 440 -21.22 4.53 7.03
C GLU A 440 -20.59 4.25 8.41
N ILE A 441 -19.27 4.02 8.47
CA ILE A 441 -18.53 3.87 9.73
C ILE A 441 -18.48 5.22 10.48
N GLU A 442 -18.27 6.35 9.78
CA GLU A 442 -18.33 7.69 10.38
C GLU A 442 -19.70 7.96 11.03
N ALA A 443 -20.79 7.56 10.38
CA ALA A 443 -22.15 7.69 10.92
C ALA A 443 -22.41 6.74 12.11
N CYS A 444 -21.93 5.49 12.06
CA CYS A 444 -21.97 4.57 13.19
C CYS A 444 -21.19 5.10 14.40
N ASP A 445 -20.01 5.69 14.19
CA ASP A 445 -19.18 6.27 15.24
C ASP A 445 -19.85 7.48 15.91
N GLU A 446 -20.50 8.36 15.13
CA GLU A 446 -21.29 9.45 15.71
C GLU A 446 -22.47 8.92 16.54
N ALA A 447 -23.17 7.87 16.06
CA ALA A 447 -24.27 7.24 16.78
C ALA A 447 -23.80 6.58 18.10
N ILE A 448 -22.68 5.86 18.08
CA ILE A 448 -22.02 5.30 19.27
C ILE A 448 -21.69 6.41 20.27
N CYS A 449 -21.08 7.51 19.80
CA CYS A 449 -20.71 8.64 20.65
C CYS A 449 -21.93 9.44 21.16
N ALA A 450 -23.06 9.41 20.45
CA ALA A 450 -24.34 9.92 20.96
C ALA A 450 -24.94 9.01 22.05
N ALA A 451 -24.85 7.68 21.88
CA ALA A 451 -25.30 6.72 22.88
C ALA A 451 -24.47 6.79 24.18
N ILE A 452 -23.14 6.84 24.08
CA ILE A 452 -22.22 6.96 25.24
C ILE A 452 -22.51 8.24 26.03
N ARG A 453 -22.75 9.38 25.36
CA ARG A 453 -23.16 10.63 26.02
C ARG A 453 -24.44 10.45 26.85
N LYS A 454 -25.47 9.81 26.28
CA LYS A 454 -26.72 9.49 27.01
C LYS A 454 -26.47 8.54 28.18
N ILE A 455 -25.64 7.50 28.03
CA ILE A 455 -25.30 6.57 29.12
C ILE A 455 -24.67 7.32 30.31
N HIS A 456 -23.73 8.24 30.06
CA HIS A 456 -23.14 9.07 31.12
C HIS A 456 -24.15 10.02 31.78
N GLU A 457 -25.07 10.59 31.00
CA GLU A 457 -26.15 11.45 31.47
C GLU A 457 -27.13 10.70 32.39
N HIS A 458 -27.60 9.52 31.96
CA HIS A 458 -28.46 8.64 32.75
C HIS A 458 -27.76 8.10 34.00
N ARG A 459 -26.47 7.72 33.91
CA ARG A 459 -25.68 7.33 35.10
C ARG A 459 -25.55 8.49 36.10
N ARG A 460 -25.36 9.74 35.64
CA ARG A 460 -25.32 10.92 36.51
C ARG A 460 -26.68 11.16 37.20
N ARG A 461 -27.80 11.08 36.46
CA ARG A 461 -29.15 11.12 37.05
C ARG A 461 -29.37 10.03 38.10
N ARG A 462 -29.02 8.77 37.79
CA ARG A 462 -29.15 7.65 38.72
C ARG A 462 -28.33 7.87 39.99
N ALA A 463 -27.10 8.35 39.88
CA ALA A 463 -26.24 8.65 41.03
C ALA A 463 -26.81 9.78 41.90
N PHE A 464 -27.37 10.83 41.29
CA PHE A 464 -28.04 11.93 41.99
C PHE A 464 -29.24 11.42 42.81
N PHE A 465 -30.18 10.70 42.17
CA PHE A 465 -31.37 10.20 42.86
C PHE A 465 -31.05 9.12 43.91
N LEU A 466 -30.03 8.28 43.68
CA LEU A 466 -29.59 7.27 44.65
C LEU A 466 -28.93 7.90 45.89
N GLY A 467 -28.12 8.95 45.72
CA GLY A 467 -27.57 9.70 46.86
C GLY A 467 -28.67 10.35 47.69
N PHE A 468 -29.67 10.95 47.03
CA PHE A 468 -30.84 11.49 47.72
C PHE A 468 -31.63 10.41 48.47
N SER A 469 -31.84 9.22 47.89
CA SER A 469 -32.62 8.15 48.55
C SER A 469 -31.84 7.39 49.63
N GLN A 470 -30.52 7.51 49.69
CA GLN A 470 -29.68 6.91 50.72
C GLN A 470 -29.47 7.81 51.94
N SER A 471 -29.27 9.12 51.72
CA SER A 471 -28.90 10.07 52.78
C SER A 471 -29.50 11.47 52.51
N PRO A 472 -30.84 11.64 52.54
CA PRO A 472 -31.51 12.83 52.00
C PRO A 472 -31.09 14.15 52.67
N VAL A 473 -30.90 14.17 54.00
CA VAL A 473 -30.52 15.38 54.75
C VAL A 473 -29.10 15.84 54.38
N GLU A 474 -28.14 14.91 54.43
CA GLU A 474 -26.75 15.17 54.04
C GLU A 474 -26.63 15.58 52.57
N PHE A 475 -27.39 14.90 51.70
CA PHE A 475 -27.44 15.18 50.27
C PHE A 475 -28.00 16.58 49.96
N ILE A 476 -29.09 17.00 50.62
CA ILE A 476 -29.66 18.35 50.46
C ILE A 476 -28.62 19.39 50.93
N ASN A 477 -27.98 19.20 52.08
CA ASN A 477 -26.98 20.13 52.61
C ASN A 477 -25.77 20.25 51.65
N ALA A 478 -25.24 19.13 51.17
CA ALA A 478 -24.13 19.12 50.21
C ALA A 478 -24.52 19.71 48.84
N LEU A 479 -25.77 19.52 48.40
CA LEU A 479 -26.29 20.12 47.17
C LEU A 479 -26.42 21.64 47.31
N ILE A 480 -26.91 22.15 48.44
CA ILE A 480 -26.98 23.59 48.73
C ILE A 480 -25.57 24.20 48.78
N GLU A 481 -24.60 23.55 49.42
CA GLU A 481 -23.21 24.02 49.43
C GLU A 481 -22.60 24.03 48.02
N SER A 482 -22.80 22.96 47.23
CA SER A 482 -22.33 22.91 45.83
C SER A 482 -22.95 24.03 45.01
N GLN A 483 -24.27 24.19 45.02
CA GLN A 483 -24.93 25.22 44.22
C GLN A 483 -24.58 26.64 44.66
N SER A 484 -24.39 26.89 45.97
CA SER A 484 -23.87 28.16 46.47
C SER A 484 -22.45 28.45 45.97
N LYS A 485 -21.58 27.43 45.95
CA LYS A 485 -20.21 27.53 45.45
C LYS A 485 -20.17 27.72 43.92
N ASP A 486 -20.95 26.95 43.18
CA ASP A 486 -21.05 27.02 41.72
C ASP A 486 -21.57 28.39 41.27
N LEU A 487 -22.58 28.93 41.96
CA LEU A 487 -23.12 30.28 41.71
C LEU A 487 -22.06 31.37 41.95
N LYS A 488 -21.28 31.28 43.04
CA LYS A 488 -20.17 32.22 43.32
C LYS A 488 -19.05 32.13 42.28
N VAL A 489 -18.76 30.93 41.75
CA VAL A 489 -17.79 30.76 40.66
C VAL A 489 -18.30 31.42 39.37
N VAL A 490 -19.58 31.25 39.03
CA VAL A 490 -20.21 31.89 37.85
C VAL A 490 -20.28 33.42 38.00
N ALA A 491 -20.54 33.93 39.21
CA ALA A 491 -20.56 35.37 39.51
C ALA A 491 -19.16 36.02 39.60
N GLY A 492 -18.08 35.24 39.58
CA GLY A 492 -16.71 35.72 39.83
C GLY A 492 -16.38 36.00 41.31
N GLU A 493 -17.35 35.86 42.22
CA GLU A 493 -17.21 36.08 43.66
C GLU A 493 -16.56 34.90 44.42
N ALA A 494 -15.84 34.02 43.73
CA ALA A 494 -15.34 32.74 44.24
C ALA A 494 -14.49 32.80 45.52
N SER A 495 -13.94 33.98 45.86
CA SER A 495 -13.13 34.22 47.07
C SER A 495 -13.94 34.75 48.27
N ARG A 496 -15.19 35.21 48.09
CA ARG A 496 -15.94 35.95 49.13
C ARG A 496 -16.98 35.09 49.83
N ASN A 497 -17.08 35.21 51.15
CA ASN A 497 -18.10 34.52 51.94
C ASN A 497 -18.57 35.38 53.12
N ALA A 498 -19.48 36.33 52.83
CA ALA A 498 -20.01 37.30 53.77
C ALA A 498 -20.52 36.71 55.10
N GLU A 499 -21.03 35.47 55.10
CA GLU A 499 -21.51 34.80 56.31
C GLU A 499 -20.37 34.22 57.20
N ARG A 500 -19.18 33.98 56.65
CA ARG A 500 -17.96 33.75 57.45
C ARG A 500 -17.34 35.08 57.89
N GLU A 501 -17.30 36.08 56.99
CA GLU A 501 -16.80 37.44 57.29
C GLU A 501 -17.58 38.16 58.41
N ARG A 502 -18.78 37.68 58.76
CA ARG A 502 -19.59 38.18 59.89
C ARG A 502 -19.24 37.57 61.25
N ARG A 503 -18.42 36.53 61.30
CA ARG A 503 -18.10 35.79 62.54
C ARG A 503 -16.71 36.17 63.05
N SER A 504 -16.56 36.32 64.36
CA SER A 504 -15.29 36.63 65.03
C SER A 504 -14.14 35.73 64.58
N ASP A 505 -14.43 34.44 64.39
CA ASP A 505 -13.45 33.39 64.12
C ASP A 505 -12.75 33.55 62.76
N PHE A 506 -13.36 34.31 61.85
CA PHE A 506 -12.75 34.70 60.57
C PHE A 506 -11.64 35.74 60.74
N PHE A 507 -11.68 36.54 61.80
CA PHE A 507 -10.64 37.51 62.17
C PHE A 507 -9.60 36.93 63.14
N ASN A 508 -9.84 35.75 63.70
CA ASN A 508 -8.87 34.98 64.50
C ASN A 508 -7.94 34.14 63.61
N GLN A 509 -7.43 34.71 62.52
CA GLN A 509 -6.67 33.98 61.48
C GLN A 509 -5.28 34.61 61.26
N PRO A 510 -4.20 33.82 61.02
CA PRO A 510 -2.83 34.34 60.95
C PRO A 510 -2.56 35.41 59.88
N TRP A 511 -3.40 35.52 58.86
CA TRP A 511 -3.27 36.55 57.83
C TRP A 511 -3.75 37.94 58.28
N VAL A 512 -4.45 38.04 59.41
CA VAL A 512 -5.15 39.26 59.84
C VAL A 512 -4.17 40.32 60.36
N GLU A 513 -3.12 39.93 61.08
CA GLU A 513 -2.09 40.86 61.55
C GLU A 513 -1.37 41.56 60.39
N ASP A 514 -0.90 40.76 59.42
CA ASP A 514 -0.29 41.24 58.16
C ASP A 514 -1.28 42.08 57.34
N ALA A 515 -2.56 41.70 57.28
CA ALA A 515 -3.60 42.48 56.61
C ALA A 515 -3.87 43.84 57.30
N VAL A 516 -3.85 43.90 58.63
CA VAL A 516 -3.99 45.16 59.39
C VAL A 516 -2.78 46.06 59.18
N ILE A 517 -1.55 45.52 59.24
CA ILE A 517 -0.32 46.27 58.97
C ILE A 517 -0.35 46.84 57.54
N ARG A 518 -0.73 46.03 56.54
CA ARG A 518 -0.88 46.48 55.14
C ARG A 518 -2.00 47.50 54.97
N TYR A 519 -3.10 47.39 55.70
CA TYR A 519 -4.20 48.36 55.66
C TYR A 519 -3.76 49.71 56.23
N LEU A 520 -3.11 49.72 57.40
CA LEU A 520 -2.57 50.93 58.03
C LEU A 520 -1.54 51.62 57.13
N ASN A 521 -0.57 50.86 56.60
CA ASN A 521 0.46 51.40 55.68
C ASN A 521 -0.11 51.87 54.33
N ARG A 522 -1.31 51.43 53.94
CA ARG A 522 -1.98 51.83 52.69
C ARG A 522 -2.99 52.96 52.87
N ARG A 523 -3.39 53.28 54.10
CA ARG A 523 -4.23 54.42 54.44
C ARG A 523 -3.37 55.69 54.42
N PRO A 524 -3.53 56.63 53.45
CA PRO A 524 -2.81 57.89 53.49
C PRO A 524 -3.20 58.69 54.73
N ALA A 525 -2.37 59.66 55.12
CA ALA A 525 -2.59 60.53 56.28
C ALA A 525 -3.73 61.55 56.07
N ALA A 526 -4.97 61.05 55.87
CA ALA A 526 -6.21 61.81 55.94
C ALA A 526 -6.54 62.13 57.41
N GLY A 527 -5.66 62.91 58.02
CA GLY A 527 -5.57 63.14 59.46
C GLY A 527 -4.32 63.94 59.85
N ASN A 528 -3.88 64.87 58.99
CA ASN A 528 -2.93 65.92 59.36
C ASN A 528 -3.71 67.25 59.52
N ASP A 529 -4.72 67.22 60.38
CA ASP A 529 -5.26 68.40 61.04
C ASP A 529 -4.62 68.49 62.43
N GLY A 530 -4.37 69.71 62.89
CA GLY A 530 -3.48 69.98 64.04
C GLY A 530 -4.03 69.58 65.41
N PRO A 531 -3.19 69.60 66.46
CA PRO A 531 -3.60 69.26 67.82
C PRO A 531 -4.56 70.33 68.39
N GLY A 532 -5.74 69.91 68.84
CA GLY A 532 -6.72 70.83 69.42
C GLY A 532 -7.84 70.17 70.21
N SER A 533 -7.83 70.38 71.54
CA SER A 533 -8.96 70.27 72.46
C SER A 533 -9.66 68.91 72.69
N TRP A 534 -9.30 68.29 73.82
CA TRP A 534 -10.17 67.52 74.74
C TRP A 534 -11.09 66.42 74.16
#